data_AF-A0A7C9A9N0-F1
#
_entry.id   AF-A0A7C9A9N0-F1
#
_cell.length_a   1.000
_cell.length_b   1.000
_cell.length_c   1.000
_cell.angle_alpha   90.00
_cell.angle_beta   90.00
_cell.angle_gamma   90.00
#
_symmetry.space_group_name_H-M   'P 1'
#
loop_
_entity.id
_entity.type
_entity.pdbx_description
1 polymer ?
#
loop_
_entity_poly.entity_id
_entity_poly.type
_entity_poly.pdbx_seq_one_letter_code
_entity_poly.pdbx_strand_id
1 'polypeptide(L)'
;FFQNLNIKMHFEDEETCQMHDLMHDLAQMVGDECLLVDSPSEYVNENIRHVGIVNNSEAVLRSASLSNTPSHLRSYVKFEKYLGYSILPISDFDGNISSLRRLRVLFLKDKRYESLPESVGELIHLRYLKVCVDAHYLPEGITKLRYLQILDLEGSLNLRELPREFYRLTSLKHLRLRAEGLVSVNTSLIDMPPRFGELTSLQSLDRFIVGENNGLDALSGMNLAETL
;
A
#
# COMPACT_ATOMS: atom_id res chain seq x y z
N PHE A 1 -13.11 11.52 -6.50
CA PHE A 1 -13.38 12.75 -5.73
C PHE A 1 -14.25 12.42 -4.53
N PHE A 2 -14.01 13.05 -3.38
CA PHE A 2 -14.35 12.44 -2.09
C PHE A 2 -15.66 13.03 -1.56
N GLN A 3 -16.75 12.26 -1.41
CA GLN A 3 -18.01 12.77 -0.83
C GLN A 3 -18.19 12.31 0.63
N ASN A 4 -17.77 11.08 0.92
CA ASN A 4 -17.76 10.51 2.27
C ASN A 4 -16.63 9.49 2.35
N LEU A 5 -15.41 9.97 2.54
CA LEU A 5 -14.25 9.10 2.68
C LEU A 5 -13.71 9.18 4.08
N ASN A 6 -13.91 8.08 4.80
CA ASN A 6 -13.13 7.76 5.97
C ASN A 6 -11.71 7.46 5.49
N ILE A 7 -10.93 8.52 5.23
CA ILE A 7 -9.50 8.36 5.09
C ILE A 7 -8.99 8.15 6.51
N LYS A 8 -8.82 6.89 6.91
CA LYS A 8 -8.03 6.57 8.08
C LYS A 8 -6.58 6.96 7.79
N MET A 9 -6.26 8.24 7.97
CA MET A 9 -4.88 8.66 8.13
C MET A 9 -4.53 8.31 9.58
N HIS A 10 -4.09 7.07 9.81
CA HIS A 10 -3.75 6.60 11.16
C HIS A 10 -2.52 7.34 11.72
N PHE A 11 -2.78 8.53 12.23
CA PHE A 11 -1.97 9.29 13.19
C PHE A 11 -2.80 9.41 14.47
N GLU A 12 -3.04 8.30 15.15
CA GLU A 12 -3.64 8.19 16.51
C GLU A 12 -5.00 8.87 16.79
N ASP A 13 -5.52 9.70 15.89
CA ASP A 13 -6.85 10.28 15.89
C ASP A 13 -7.56 9.91 14.57
N GLU A 14 -8.79 9.39 14.65
CA GLU A 14 -9.65 9.19 13.49
C GLU A 14 -10.13 10.56 12.95
N GLU A 15 -9.23 11.29 12.30
CA GLU A 15 -9.59 12.52 11.60
C GLU A 15 -10.32 12.16 10.30
N THR A 16 -11.64 12.20 10.34
CA THR A 16 -12.46 12.15 9.13
C THR A 16 -12.41 13.51 8.44
N CYS A 17 -12.05 13.53 7.16
CA CYS A 17 -12.10 14.74 6.34
C CYS A 17 -13.24 14.60 5.34
N GLN A 18 -14.29 15.40 5.53
CA GLN A 18 -15.43 15.47 4.62
C GLN A 18 -15.30 16.71 3.73
N MET A 19 -15.35 16.49 2.42
CA MET A 19 -15.43 17.58 1.46
C MET A 19 -16.90 17.98 1.29
N HIS A 20 -17.17 19.27 1.23
CA HIS A 20 -18.51 19.78 0.94
C HIS A 20 -19.00 19.30 -0.44
N ASP A 21 -20.30 18.99 -0.59
CA ASP A 21 -20.87 18.43 -1.82
C ASP A 21 -20.58 19.30 -3.06
N LEU A 22 -20.73 20.63 -2.96
CA LEU A 22 -20.35 21.54 -4.05
C LEU A 22 -18.87 21.42 -4.48
N MET A 23 -17.96 21.21 -3.53
CA MET A 23 -16.54 21.03 -3.83
C MET A 23 -16.30 19.64 -4.45
N HIS A 24 -17.07 18.64 -4.01
CA HIS A 24 -17.07 17.32 -4.62
C HIS A 24 -17.51 17.36 -6.08
N ASP A 25 -18.64 18.00 -6.37
CA ASP A 25 -19.19 18.16 -7.72
C ASP A 25 -18.23 18.95 -8.62
N LEU A 26 -17.68 20.05 -8.11
CA LEU A 26 -16.65 20.82 -8.81
C LEU A 26 -15.44 19.94 -9.13
N ALA A 27 -14.96 19.16 -8.17
CA ALA A 27 -13.80 18.32 -8.34
C ALA A 27 -14.05 17.17 -9.34
N GLN A 28 -15.25 16.59 -9.36
CA GLN A 28 -15.67 15.66 -10.42
C GLN A 28 -15.70 16.34 -11.79
N MET A 29 -16.21 17.57 -11.88
CA MET A 29 -16.33 18.30 -13.14
C MET A 29 -14.97 18.64 -13.77
N VAL A 30 -13.96 18.95 -12.95
CA VAL A 30 -12.61 19.32 -13.43
C VAL A 30 -11.62 18.14 -13.44
N GLY A 31 -12.06 16.95 -13.04
CA GLY A 31 -11.21 15.80 -12.79
C GLY A 31 -11.23 14.75 -13.90
N ASP A 32 -10.99 15.18 -15.13
CA ASP A 32 -11.03 14.36 -16.35
C ASP A 32 -10.02 13.18 -16.36
N GLU A 33 -8.93 13.27 -15.60
CA GLU A 33 -7.94 12.19 -15.44
C GLU A 33 -8.27 11.19 -14.31
N CYS A 34 -9.38 11.37 -13.59
CA CYS A 34 -9.75 10.59 -12.42
C CYS A 34 -11.05 9.82 -12.64
N LEU A 35 -11.01 8.51 -12.36
CA LEU A 35 -12.18 7.63 -12.40
C LEU A 35 -12.47 7.07 -11.02
N LEU A 36 -13.72 7.23 -10.57
CA LEU A 36 -14.26 6.42 -9.48
C LEU A 36 -15.03 5.26 -10.08
N VAL A 37 -14.74 4.04 -9.62
CA VAL A 37 -15.43 2.82 -10.06
C VAL A 37 -16.37 2.39 -8.93
N ASP A 38 -17.66 2.60 -9.17
CA ASP A 38 -18.80 2.22 -8.34
C ASP A 38 -19.73 1.23 -9.08
N SER A 39 -19.62 1.13 -10.40
CA SER A 39 -20.42 0.24 -11.24
C SER A 39 -19.55 -0.51 -12.27
N PRO A 40 -19.96 -1.72 -12.71
CA PRO A 40 -19.19 -2.49 -13.69
C PRO A 40 -19.19 -1.89 -15.11
N SER A 41 -20.02 -0.86 -15.35
CA SER A 41 -20.04 -0.11 -16.62
C SER A 41 -18.94 0.94 -16.72
N GLU A 42 -18.31 1.31 -15.61
CA GLU A 42 -17.18 2.23 -15.60
C GLU A 42 -15.90 1.48 -15.97
N TYR A 43 -15.14 2.03 -16.92
CA TYR A 43 -13.90 1.42 -17.40
C TYR A 43 -12.79 2.44 -17.52
N VAL A 44 -11.55 1.97 -17.41
CA VAL A 44 -10.35 2.81 -17.48
C VAL A 44 -10.03 3.08 -18.95
N ASN A 45 -10.33 4.30 -19.42
CA ASN A 45 -9.94 4.75 -20.76
C ASN A 45 -8.50 5.32 -20.78
N GLU A 46 -8.02 5.72 -21.95
CA GLU A 46 -6.65 6.20 -22.19
C GLU A 46 -6.27 7.50 -21.46
N ASN A 47 -7.24 8.34 -21.11
CA ASN A 47 -7.02 9.60 -20.40
C ASN A 47 -6.95 9.41 -18.87
N ILE A 48 -7.51 8.31 -18.35
CA ILE A 48 -7.56 8.06 -16.92
C ILE A 48 -6.16 7.73 -16.39
N ARG A 49 -5.73 8.50 -15.40
CA ARG A 49 -4.46 8.32 -14.69
C ARG A 49 -4.66 7.89 -13.24
N HIS A 50 -5.84 8.11 -12.69
CA HIS A 50 -6.13 7.89 -11.28
C HIS A 50 -7.43 7.10 -11.14
N VAL A 51 -7.34 5.87 -10.64
CA VAL A 51 -8.48 5.00 -10.41
C VAL A 51 -8.73 4.87 -8.90
N GLY A 52 -9.98 5.06 -8.50
CA GLY A 52 -10.47 4.84 -7.14
C GLY A 52 -11.64 3.86 -7.15
N ILE A 53 -11.53 2.71 -6.51
CA ILE A 53 -12.65 1.77 -6.37
C ILE A 53 -13.41 2.08 -5.09
N VAL A 54 -14.73 2.20 -5.21
CA VAL A 54 -15.64 2.46 -4.07
C VAL A 54 -16.53 1.25 -3.80
N ASN A 55 -16.87 0.49 -4.84
CA ASN A 55 -17.74 -0.68 -4.74
C ASN A 55 -16.97 -1.99 -4.68
N ASN A 56 -17.41 -2.88 -3.80
CA ASN A 56 -16.78 -4.15 -3.49
C ASN A 56 -17.40 -5.35 -4.23
N SER A 57 -18.39 -5.13 -5.10
CA SER A 57 -19.03 -6.19 -5.88
C SER A 57 -18.04 -6.85 -6.83
N GLU A 58 -18.15 -8.17 -7.01
CA GLU A 58 -17.24 -8.94 -7.85
C GLU A 58 -17.22 -8.41 -9.30
N ALA A 59 -18.36 -7.98 -9.82
CA ALA A 59 -18.47 -7.39 -11.15
C ALA A 59 -17.62 -6.12 -11.28
N VAL A 60 -17.64 -5.23 -10.27
CA VAL A 60 -16.81 -4.02 -10.23
C VAL A 60 -15.33 -4.37 -10.17
N LEU A 61 -14.94 -5.30 -9.31
CA LEU A 61 -13.54 -5.71 -9.20
C LEU A 61 -13.00 -6.31 -10.49
N ARG A 62 -13.81 -7.11 -11.19
CA ARG A 62 -13.47 -7.65 -12.51
C ARG A 62 -13.30 -6.54 -13.55
N SER A 63 -14.23 -5.56 -13.58
CA SER A 63 -14.14 -4.43 -14.51
C SER A 63 -12.95 -3.52 -14.25
N ALA A 64 -12.53 -3.40 -12.99
CA ALA A 64 -11.40 -2.57 -12.58
C ALA A 64 -10.05 -3.30 -12.65
N SER A 65 -10.00 -4.59 -12.98
CA SER A 65 -8.78 -5.42 -12.94
C SER A 65 -7.55 -4.74 -13.55
N LEU A 66 -6.41 -4.81 -12.84
CA LEU A 66 -5.16 -4.19 -13.27
C LEU A 66 -4.65 -4.76 -14.60
N SER A 67 -5.01 -6.00 -14.92
CA SER A 67 -4.64 -6.68 -16.17
C SER A 67 -5.08 -5.91 -17.43
N ASN A 68 -6.16 -5.14 -17.33
CA ASN A 68 -6.74 -4.36 -18.42
C ASN A 68 -6.40 -2.86 -18.33
N THR A 69 -5.55 -2.45 -17.40
CA THR A 69 -5.27 -1.02 -17.18
C THR A 69 -4.19 -0.47 -18.11
N PRO A 70 -4.35 0.79 -18.59
CA PRO A 70 -3.36 1.41 -19.45
C PRO A 70 -2.06 1.69 -18.69
N SER A 71 -0.92 1.57 -19.38
CA SER A 71 0.43 1.81 -18.86
C SER A 71 0.68 3.23 -18.31
N HIS A 72 -0.29 4.13 -18.51
CA HIS A 72 -0.23 5.54 -18.14
C HIS A 72 -0.73 5.81 -16.72
N LEU A 73 -1.31 4.79 -16.08
CA LEU A 73 -1.88 4.89 -14.75
C LEU A 73 -0.83 5.32 -13.72
N ARG A 74 -1.23 6.22 -12.83
CA ARG A 74 -0.40 6.83 -11.78
C ARG A 74 -0.87 6.47 -10.38
N SER A 75 -2.17 6.24 -10.18
CA SER A 75 -2.67 5.71 -8.91
C SER A 75 -3.78 4.71 -9.14
N TYR A 76 -3.74 3.66 -8.32
CA TYR A 76 -4.80 2.69 -8.20
C TYR A 76 -5.09 2.50 -6.71
N VAL A 77 -6.23 3.01 -6.27
CA VAL A 77 -6.63 3.07 -4.86
C VAL A 77 -7.98 2.41 -4.69
N LYS A 78 -8.15 1.72 -3.57
CA LYS A 78 -9.44 1.22 -3.14
C LYS A 78 -9.83 1.90 -1.84
N PHE A 79 -11.08 2.36 -1.80
CA PHE A 79 -11.64 3.08 -0.69
C PHE A 79 -12.59 2.17 0.08
N GLU A 80 -12.17 1.74 1.26
CA GLU A 80 -12.99 0.90 2.13
C GLU A 80 -13.95 1.77 2.94
N LYS A 81 -15.26 1.68 2.64
CA LYS A 81 -16.31 2.29 3.47
C LYS A 81 -16.66 1.42 4.69
N TYR A 82 -16.34 0.13 4.65
CA TYR A 82 -16.60 -0.86 5.70
C TYR A 82 -15.44 -1.85 5.80
N LEU A 83 -15.22 -2.44 6.98
CA LEU A 83 -14.26 -3.52 7.31
C LEU A 83 -14.59 -4.84 6.57
N GLY A 84 -14.68 -4.80 5.26
CA GLY A 84 -15.11 -5.90 4.40
C GLY A 84 -13.97 -6.43 3.54
N TYR A 85 -13.78 -7.75 3.57
CA TYR A 85 -12.85 -8.48 2.73
C TYR A 85 -13.30 -8.41 1.26
N SER A 86 -12.77 -7.47 0.50
CA SER A 86 -13.00 -7.40 -0.95
C SER A 86 -11.83 -6.70 -1.60
N ILE A 87 -11.45 -7.16 -2.78
CA ILE A 87 -10.05 -7.44 -3.12
C ILE A 87 -9.65 -6.77 -4.44
N LEU A 88 -8.37 -6.37 -4.59
CA LEU A 88 -7.72 -6.43 -5.90
C LEU A 88 -6.89 -7.70 -5.89
N PRO A 89 -7.25 -8.71 -6.69
CA PRO A 89 -6.64 -9.99 -6.50
C PRO A 89 -5.20 -9.85 -6.94
N ILE A 90 -4.31 -10.31 -6.09
CA ILE A 90 -2.89 -10.31 -6.40
C ILE A 90 -2.64 -11.14 -7.69
N SER A 91 -3.55 -12.04 -8.07
CA SER A 91 -3.55 -12.70 -9.39
C SER A 91 -3.51 -11.75 -10.58
N ASP A 92 -3.97 -10.51 -10.46
CA ASP A 92 -3.86 -9.52 -11.54
C ASP A 92 -2.40 -9.13 -11.82
N PHE A 93 -1.48 -9.39 -10.88
CA PHE A 93 -0.05 -9.16 -11.07
C PHE A 93 0.62 -10.18 -11.97
N ASP A 94 0.01 -11.36 -12.14
CA ASP A 94 0.47 -12.37 -13.08
C ASP A 94 0.23 -11.91 -14.55
N GLY A 95 -0.60 -10.88 -14.73
CA GLY A 95 -0.88 -10.23 -16.01
C GLY A 95 -0.39 -8.79 -16.08
N ASN A 96 0.79 -8.59 -16.69
CA ASN A 96 1.22 -7.30 -17.26
C ASN A 96 1.42 -6.11 -16.30
N ILE A 97 1.56 -6.34 -14.98
CA ILE A 97 1.84 -5.23 -14.04
C ILE A 97 3.16 -4.50 -14.35
N SER A 98 4.09 -5.20 -14.99
CA SER A 98 5.33 -4.67 -15.57
C SER A 98 5.12 -3.48 -16.53
N SER A 99 3.92 -3.35 -17.09
CA SER A 99 3.51 -2.27 -17.98
C SER A 99 3.10 -0.99 -17.23
N LEU A 100 2.71 -1.10 -15.95
CA LEU A 100 2.26 0.02 -15.11
C LEU A 100 3.44 0.81 -14.52
N ARG A 101 4.46 1.08 -15.35
CA ARG A 101 5.72 1.71 -14.91
C ARG A 101 5.52 3.11 -14.36
N ARG A 102 4.42 3.79 -14.70
CA ARG A 102 4.10 5.15 -14.21
C ARG A 102 3.36 5.17 -12.88
N LEU A 103 3.01 4.00 -12.33
CA LEU A 103 2.26 3.88 -11.10
C LEU A 103 3.08 4.38 -9.92
N ARG A 104 2.46 5.24 -9.11
CA ARG A 104 3.06 5.89 -7.94
C ARG A 104 2.36 5.50 -6.64
N VAL A 105 1.07 5.20 -6.70
CA VAL A 105 0.25 4.80 -5.55
C VAL A 105 -0.47 3.51 -5.90
N LEU A 106 -0.32 2.49 -5.05
CA LEU A 106 -0.96 1.20 -5.23
C LEU A 106 -1.42 0.63 -3.90
N PHE A 107 -2.71 0.32 -3.81
CA PHE A 107 -3.31 -0.32 -2.64
C PHE A 107 -3.74 -1.73 -3.01
N LEU A 108 -3.24 -2.73 -2.28
CA LEU A 108 -3.53 -4.14 -2.47
C LEU A 108 -4.02 -4.74 -1.16
N LYS A 109 -5.11 -5.49 -1.23
CA LYS A 109 -5.63 -6.29 -0.12
C LYS A 109 -6.16 -7.59 -0.69
N ASP A 110 -5.45 -8.68 -0.46
CA ASP A 110 -5.92 -10.03 -0.75
C ASP A 110 -5.43 -10.99 0.32
N LYS A 111 -6.35 -11.39 1.19
CA LYS A 111 -6.10 -12.33 2.29
C LYS A 111 -6.04 -13.79 1.84
N ARG A 112 -6.34 -14.07 0.56
CA ARG A 112 -6.27 -15.42 0.01
C ARG A 112 -4.90 -15.75 -0.57
N TYR A 113 -4.04 -14.75 -0.74
CA TYR A 113 -2.72 -14.92 -1.32
C TYR A 113 -1.64 -15.08 -0.25
N GLU A 114 -0.83 -16.13 -0.43
CA GLU A 114 0.27 -16.49 0.47
C GLU A 114 1.51 -15.61 0.30
N SER A 115 1.60 -14.84 -0.79
CA SER A 115 2.67 -13.87 -1.02
C SER A 115 2.27 -12.82 -2.05
N LEU A 116 2.91 -11.65 -1.96
CA LEU A 116 2.94 -10.67 -3.05
C LEU A 116 3.96 -11.15 -4.11
N PRO A 117 3.70 -11.01 -5.42
CA PRO A 117 4.56 -11.57 -6.45
C PRO A 117 5.80 -10.72 -6.67
N GLU A 118 6.86 -11.37 -7.15
CA GLU A 118 8.16 -10.75 -7.45
C GLU A 118 8.06 -9.58 -8.45
N SER A 119 7.06 -9.60 -9.33
CA SER A 119 6.79 -8.54 -10.31
C SER A 119 6.42 -7.20 -9.69
N VAL A 120 6.05 -7.14 -8.39
CA VAL A 120 5.85 -5.84 -7.71
C VAL A 120 7.08 -4.95 -7.81
N GLY A 121 8.28 -5.54 -7.84
CA GLY A 121 9.54 -4.81 -7.97
C GLY A 121 9.74 -4.10 -9.30
N GLU A 122 8.89 -4.36 -10.29
CA GLU A 122 8.92 -3.72 -11.61
C GLU A 122 8.21 -2.36 -11.63
N LEU A 123 7.44 -2.05 -10.58
CA LEU A 123 6.79 -0.76 -10.37
C LEU A 123 7.79 0.30 -9.87
N ILE A 124 8.86 0.51 -10.61
CA ILE A 124 10.03 1.29 -10.16
C ILE A 124 9.74 2.75 -9.78
N HIS A 125 8.59 3.32 -10.16
CA HIS A 125 8.19 4.68 -9.79
C HIS A 125 7.21 4.74 -8.60
N LEU A 126 6.93 3.60 -7.97
CA LEU A 126 6.04 3.51 -6.84
C LEU A 126 6.59 4.32 -5.65
N ARG A 127 5.71 5.11 -5.03
CA ARG A 127 6.01 5.98 -3.88
C ARG A 127 5.19 5.58 -2.66
N TYR A 128 3.97 5.09 -2.86
CA TYR A 128 3.12 4.55 -1.81
C TYR A 128 2.69 3.14 -2.22
N LEU A 129 3.00 2.17 -1.36
CA LEU A 129 2.46 0.81 -1.43
C LEU A 129 1.72 0.48 -0.13
N LYS A 130 0.40 0.25 -0.21
CA LYS A 130 -0.37 -0.41 0.86
C LYS A 130 -0.57 -1.86 0.48
N VAL A 131 -0.18 -2.79 1.35
CA VAL A 131 -0.35 -4.23 1.14
C VAL A 131 -0.89 -4.84 2.41
N CYS A 132 -2.06 -5.47 2.30
CA CYS A 132 -2.66 -6.25 3.36
C CYS A 132 -2.85 -7.69 2.86
N VAL A 133 -1.86 -8.53 3.16
CA VAL A 133 -1.81 -9.94 2.73
C VAL A 133 -1.86 -10.86 3.94
N ASP A 134 -2.09 -12.15 3.70
CA ASP A 134 -1.95 -13.19 4.72
C ASP A 134 -0.62 -13.94 4.60
N ALA A 135 0.34 -13.32 3.91
CA ALA A 135 1.65 -13.86 3.62
C ALA A 135 2.54 -13.93 4.85
N HIS A 136 3.39 -14.96 4.88
CA HIS A 136 4.44 -15.10 5.89
C HIS A 136 5.68 -14.26 5.58
N TYR A 137 5.89 -13.92 4.31
CA TYR A 137 7.05 -13.16 3.82
C TYR A 137 6.62 -12.22 2.68
N LEU A 138 7.38 -11.13 2.50
CA LEU A 138 7.30 -10.32 1.29
C LEU A 138 8.30 -10.84 0.25
N PRO A 139 8.04 -10.67 -1.06
CA PRO A 139 8.97 -11.01 -2.11
C PRO A 139 10.24 -10.17 -2.02
N GLU A 140 11.40 -10.73 -2.40
CA GLU A 140 12.67 -9.98 -2.45
C GLU A 140 12.60 -8.85 -3.47
N GLY A 141 11.79 -8.99 -4.52
CA GLY A 141 11.53 -7.98 -5.54
C GLY A 141 11.06 -6.64 -4.99
N ILE A 142 10.42 -6.58 -3.82
CA ILE A 142 10.00 -5.32 -3.20
C ILE A 142 11.19 -4.39 -2.94
N THR A 143 12.40 -4.94 -2.69
CA THR A 143 13.64 -4.18 -2.45
C THR A 143 14.14 -3.42 -3.68
N LYS A 144 13.57 -3.67 -4.87
CA LYS A 144 13.83 -2.91 -6.10
C LYS A 144 13.14 -1.55 -6.10
N LEU A 145 12.15 -1.32 -5.23
CA LEU A 145 11.35 -0.10 -5.16
C LEU A 145 12.10 1.04 -4.44
N ARG A 146 13.24 1.47 -5.00
CA ARG A 146 14.15 2.46 -4.37
C ARG A 146 13.53 3.84 -4.13
N TYR A 147 12.44 4.18 -4.82
CA TYR A 147 11.70 5.43 -4.67
C TYR A 147 10.47 5.32 -3.77
N LEU A 148 10.22 4.14 -3.18
CA LEU A 148 9.13 3.94 -2.26
C LEU A 148 9.35 4.80 -1.02
N GLN A 149 8.35 5.60 -0.66
CA GLN A 149 8.38 6.52 0.48
C GLN A 149 7.53 6.00 1.62
N ILE A 150 6.41 5.34 1.30
CA ILE A 150 5.49 4.77 2.28
C ILE A 150 5.29 3.30 1.93
N LEU A 151 5.62 2.43 2.88
CA LEU A 151 5.23 1.04 2.87
C LEU A 151 4.30 0.80 4.05
N ASP A 152 3.05 0.53 3.72
CA ASP A 152 1.97 0.31 4.67
C ASP A 152 1.59 -1.17 4.63
N LEU A 153 2.03 -1.93 5.63
CA LEU A 153 1.75 -3.36 5.80
C LEU A 153 0.68 -3.60 6.86
N GLU A 154 -0.10 -2.56 7.19
CA GLU A 154 -1.11 -2.63 8.23
C GLU A 154 -2.09 -3.78 7.98
N GLY A 155 -2.36 -4.54 9.04
CA GLY A 155 -3.24 -5.70 8.98
C GLY A 155 -2.61 -6.94 8.34
N SER A 156 -1.34 -6.94 7.91
CA SER A 156 -0.62 -8.16 7.49
C SER A 156 -0.15 -8.98 8.70
N LEU A 157 -1.10 -9.58 9.42
CA LEU A 157 -0.89 -10.19 10.74
C LEU A 157 0.06 -11.39 10.75
N ASN A 158 0.12 -12.14 9.64
CA ASN A 158 0.93 -13.36 9.52
C ASN A 158 2.35 -13.13 9.00
N LEU A 159 2.72 -11.88 8.70
CA LEU A 159 4.06 -11.54 8.21
C LEU A 159 5.11 -11.81 9.29
N ARG A 160 6.03 -12.75 9.03
CA ARG A 160 7.08 -13.18 9.96
C ARG A 160 8.44 -12.57 9.65
N GLU A 161 8.71 -12.31 8.37
CA GLU A 161 10.01 -11.84 7.92
C GLU A 161 9.89 -10.75 6.85
N LEU A 162 10.78 -9.75 6.94
CA LEU A 162 11.03 -8.79 5.87
C LEU A 162 12.21 -9.27 5.01
N PRO A 163 12.25 -8.92 3.71
CA PRO A 163 13.32 -9.28 2.79
C PRO A 163 14.71 -8.96 3.32
N ARG A 164 15.70 -9.79 3.00
CA ARG A 164 17.07 -9.61 3.52
C ARG A 164 17.68 -8.29 3.07
N GLU A 165 17.34 -7.82 1.87
CA GLU A 165 17.87 -6.58 1.30
C GLU A 165 16.96 -5.36 1.52
N PHE A 166 16.17 -5.37 2.60
CA PHE A 166 15.23 -4.28 2.91
C PHE A 166 15.89 -2.90 3.01
N TYR A 167 17.16 -2.85 3.42
CA TYR A 167 18.00 -1.64 3.45
C TYR A 167 18.13 -0.92 2.08
N ARG A 168 17.79 -1.58 0.97
CA ARG A 168 17.76 -0.99 -0.38
C ARG A 168 16.60 -0.02 -0.63
N LEU A 169 15.60 0.01 0.25
CA LEU A 169 14.50 0.98 0.21
C LEU A 169 14.97 2.36 0.70
N THR A 170 15.97 2.93 0.05
CA THR A 170 16.70 4.11 0.53
C THR A 170 15.86 5.39 0.62
N SER A 171 14.73 5.45 -0.08
CA SER A 171 13.79 6.59 0.00
C SER A 171 12.65 6.37 1.00
N LEU A 172 12.62 5.24 1.70
CA LEU A 172 11.53 4.89 2.60
C LEU A 172 11.53 5.83 3.80
N LYS A 173 10.40 6.53 4.00
CA LYS A 173 10.18 7.49 5.08
C LYS A 173 9.26 6.94 6.14
N HIS A 174 8.25 6.17 5.74
CA HIS A 174 7.23 5.67 6.63
C HIS A 174 7.05 4.17 6.41
N LEU A 175 7.28 3.40 7.47
CA LEU A 175 6.97 1.98 7.53
C LEU A 175 5.89 1.75 8.59
N ARG A 176 4.78 1.13 8.19
CA ARG A 176 3.68 0.77 9.09
C ARG A 176 3.54 -0.75 9.17
N LEU A 177 3.55 -1.27 10.39
CA LEU A 177 3.53 -2.70 10.73
C LEU A 177 2.40 -3.04 11.74
N ARG A 178 1.64 -2.05 12.23
CA ARG A 178 0.54 -2.27 13.19
C ARG A 178 -0.55 -3.19 12.62
N ALA A 179 -1.26 -3.87 13.52
CA ALA A 179 -2.49 -4.58 13.18
C ALA A 179 -3.62 -3.58 12.89
N GLU A 180 -4.45 -3.85 11.89
CA GLU A 180 -5.57 -3.00 11.51
C GLU A 180 -6.55 -2.85 12.68
N GLY A 181 -6.75 -1.61 13.14
CA GLY A 181 -7.82 -1.24 14.09
C GLY A 181 -7.75 -1.88 15.49
N LEU A 182 -6.66 -2.55 15.86
CA LEU A 182 -6.53 -3.24 17.15
C LEU A 182 -5.23 -2.86 17.86
N VAL A 183 -5.38 -2.14 18.97
CA VAL A 183 -4.28 -1.67 19.85
C VAL A 183 -3.48 -2.84 20.45
N SER A 184 -4.04 -4.06 20.48
CA SER A 184 -3.49 -5.18 21.26
C SER A 184 -3.06 -6.41 20.45
N VAL A 185 -3.18 -6.42 19.11
CA VAL A 185 -2.72 -7.58 18.32
C VAL A 185 -1.30 -7.33 17.84
N ASN A 186 -0.42 -8.31 18.10
CA ASN A 186 0.95 -8.25 17.68
C ASN A 186 1.11 -8.69 16.22
N THR A 187 1.99 -8.00 15.49
CA THR A 187 2.55 -8.56 14.25
C THR A 187 3.27 -9.87 14.56
N SER A 188 3.25 -10.82 13.62
CA SER A 188 4.03 -12.06 13.72
C SER A 188 5.51 -11.87 13.36
N LEU A 189 5.93 -10.63 13.06
CA LEU A 189 7.30 -10.33 12.66
C LEU A 189 8.27 -10.70 13.80
N ILE A 190 9.29 -11.49 13.48
CA ILE A 190 10.18 -12.11 14.49
C ILE A 190 11.42 -11.26 14.76
N ASP A 191 11.93 -10.57 13.74
CA ASP A 191 13.11 -9.71 13.84
C ASP A 191 13.07 -8.63 12.75
N MET A 192 13.86 -7.58 12.92
CA MET A 192 14.16 -6.65 11.84
C MET A 192 15.16 -7.28 10.86
N PRO A 193 15.14 -6.90 9.57
CA PRO A 193 16.10 -7.42 8.61
C PRO A 193 17.51 -6.87 8.89
N PRO A 194 18.57 -7.53 8.42
CA PRO A 194 19.93 -7.04 8.62
C PRO A 194 20.12 -5.66 7.99
N ARG A 195 20.97 -4.83 8.60
CA ARG A 195 21.32 -3.48 8.14
C ARG A 195 20.11 -2.53 8.08
N PHE A 196 19.05 -2.79 8.84
CA PHE A 196 17.86 -1.93 8.86
C PHE A 196 18.17 -0.48 9.24
N GLY A 197 19.19 -0.24 10.08
CA GLY A 197 19.70 1.10 10.39
C GLY A 197 20.25 1.89 9.20
N GLU A 198 20.47 1.28 8.03
CA GLU A 198 20.86 1.98 6.80
C GLU A 198 19.68 2.65 6.08
N LEU A 199 18.45 2.49 6.58
CA LEU A 199 17.29 3.25 6.12
C LEU A 199 17.35 4.70 6.61
N THR A 200 18.33 5.45 6.11
CA THR A 200 18.64 6.83 6.54
C THR A 200 17.54 7.85 6.25
N SER A 201 16.59 7.53 5.35
CA SER A 201 15.42 8.37 5.07
C SER A 201 14.23 8.09 5.99
N LEU A 202 14.29 7.07 6.86
CA LEU A 202 13.17 6.65 7.68
C LEU A 202 12.85 7.72 8.74
N GLN A 203 11.60 8.17 8.76
CA GLN A 203 11.09 9.23 9.62
C GLN A 203 10.06 8.72 10.63
N SER A 204 9.28 7.71 10.26
CA SER A 204 8.33 7.08 11.17
C SER A 204 8.35 5.56 11.05
N LEU A 205 8.38 4.91 12.20
CA LEU A 205 8.18 3.48 12.35
C LEU A 205 7.23 3.27 13.53
N ASP A 206 6.09 2.63 13.26
CA ASP A 206 5.05 2.44 14.27
C ASP A 206 5.33 1.28 15.23
N ARG A 207 6.26 0.38 14.88
CA ARG A 207 6.73 -0.74 15.69
C ARG A 207 8.13 -1.17 15.30
N PHE A 208 9.01 -1.31 16.29
CA PHE A 208 10.33 -1.92 16.13
C PHE A 208 10.37 -3.30 16.79
N ILE A 209 10.81 -4.32 16.06
CA ILE A 209 10.91 -5.70 16.56
C ILE A 209 12.38 -6.03 16.82
N VAL A 210 12.70 -6.45 18.04
CA VAL A 210 14.04 -6.90 18.42
C VAL A 210 14.00 -8.42 18.48
N GLY A 211 14.51 -9.10 17.45
CA GLY A 211 14.77 -10.53 17.49
C GLY A 211 16.22 -10.83 17.90
N GLU A 212 16.55 -12.13 17.94
CA GLU A 212 17.84 -12.61 18.43
C GLU A 212 19.02 -12.31 17.50
N ASN A 213 18.78 -12.01 16.21
CA ASN A 213 19.83 -12.00 15.20
C ASN A 213 20.25 -10.58 14.77
N ASN A 214 19.29 -9.71 14.47
CA ASN A 214 19.55 -8.42 13.82
C ASN A 214 19.02 -7.22 14.61
N GLY A 215 18.14 -7.44 15.60
CA GLY A 215 17.45 -6.38 16.32
C GLY A 215 18.39 -5.36 16.97
N LEU A 216 19.49 -5.81 17.59
CA LEU A 216 20.46 -4.94 18.26
C LEU A 216 21.34 -4.17 17.27
N ASP A 217 21.80 -4.82 16.21
CA ASP A 217 22.61 -4.17 15.16
C ASP A 217 21.81 -3.11 14.41
N ALA A 218 20.52 -3.38 14.16
CA ALA A 218 19.61 -2.45 13.53
C ALA A 218 19.45 -1.15 14.34
N LEU A 219 19.39 -1.22 15.67
CA LEU A 219 19.28 -0.04 16.54
C LEU A 219 20.49 0.89 16.45
N SER A 220 21.70 0.33 16.30
CA SER A 220 22.94 1.11 16.28
C SER A 220 23.03 2.13 15.14
N GLY A 221 22.36 1.85 14.01
CA GLY A 221 22.31 2.75 12.85
C GLY A 221 21.11 3.71 12.84
N MET A 222 20.17 3.54 13.77
CA MET A 222 18.94 4.33 13.81
C MET A 222 19.14 5.60 14.63
N ASN A 223 19.26 6.74 13.96
CA ASN A 223 19.08 8.07 14.57
C ASN A 223 17.59 8.35 14.84
N LEU A 224 16.90 7.46 15.57
CA LEU A 224 15.54 7.69 16.08
C LEU A 224 15.59 8.58 17.33
N ALA A 225 16.29 9.71 17.25
CA ALA A 225 16.17 10.78 18.22
C ALA A 225 14.91 11.57 17.84
N GLU A 226 13.75 11.22 18.43
CA GLU A 226 12.57 12.09 18.67
C GLU A 226 11.20 11.37 18.74
N THR A 227 11.11 10.03 18.71
CA THR A 227 9.80 9.34 18.72
C THR A 227 9.63 8.19 19.73
N LEU A 228 10.18 8.34 20.95
CA LEU A 228 9.80 7.52 22.11
C LEU A 228 9.24 8.39 23.24
#